data_AF-A0AA35P6N2-F1
#
_entry.id   AF-A0AA35P6N2-F1
#
_cell.length_a   1.000
_cell.length_b   1.000
_cell.length_c   1.000
_cell.angle_alpha   90.00
_cell.angle_beta   90.00
_cell.angle_gamma   90.00
#
_symmetry.space_group_name_H-M   'P 1'
#
loop_
_entity.id
_entity.type
_entity.pdbx_description
1 polymer ?
#
loop_
_entity_poly.entity_id
_entity_poly.type
_entity_poly.pdbx_seq_one_letter_code
_entity_poly.pdbx_strand_id
1 'polypeptide(L)'
;MTRWVPTKREEKYGVAFYNYDARGPDELSLQIGDTVHILETHEGWYRGYTLRKKSKKGIFPSSYIQLKEAIVEGKGQHETVIPSELPLIQEVTTTLREWSTIWRQLYIQDNREMFHNVRHMIYDLIEWRSQILSGTLPQDELKELKKKVTAKIDYGNRILDLDLVVRDEDGNILDPEQTSTISLFRAHEIASKQVEERLLEEKSQKQNLDISRQAKFAATPSFALFVNLKNVVCKIGEDAEVLMSLYDPLESKFISENYLVRWSSSGLPKDIDRLHNLRAVFTDLGSKDLKREKISFVCQIVRVGRMELRDNNTRKLTSGLRRPFGVAVMDVTDIISGKVDDEDKQHFIPFQSVAGENDFLQTVINKVIAAKEVNHKGQGLWVTLKLLPGDIHQIRKEFPHLVDRTTAVARKMGFPEIIMPGDVRNDIYVTLVQGDFDKGSKTTAKNVEVTVSVYDEDGKKLENVIFPGAGDEALSEYKSVIYYQVKQPRWFETVKVAIPIEDVNRSHLRFTFRHRSSQDLSQLSTVGAGR
;
A
#
# COMPACT_ATOMS: atom_id res chain seq x y z
N MET A 1 -14.80 -32.02 -52.77
CA MET A 1 -13.80 -32.00 -51.69
C MET A 1 -13.08 -30.67 -51.74
N THR A 2 -13.44 -29.74 -50.86
CA THR A 2 -12.74 -28.47 -50.72
C THR A 2 -11.32 -28.78 -50.18
N ARG A 3 -10.29 -28.28 -50.87
CA ARG A 3 -8.87 -28.55 -50.55
C ARG A 3 -8.31 -27.42 -49.68
N TRP A 4 -7.28 -27.71 -48.90
CA TRP A 4 -6.42 -26.68 -48.31
C TRP A 4 -5.73 -25.90 -49.42
N VAL A 5 -5.79 -24.58 -49.35
CA VAL A 5 -5.19 -23.68 -50.35
C VAL A 5 -4.01 -22.96 -49.73
N PRO A 6 -2.84 -22.87 -50.39
CA PRO A 6 -1.74 -22.05 -49.92
C PRO A 6 -2.18 -20.60 -49.68
N THR A 7 -1.79 -20.01 -48.56
CA THR A 7 -2.12 -18.62 -48.24
C THR A 7 -1.40 -17.65 -49.18
N LYS A 8 -2.02 -16.47 -49.39
CA LYS A 8 -1.40 -15.37 -50.14
C LYS A 8 -0.24 -14.79 -49.34
N ARG A 9 0.65 -14.05 -50.01
CA ARG A 9 1.86 -13.47 -49.40
C ARG A 9 1.54 -12.56 -48.19
N GLU A 10 0.43 -11.83 -48.27
CA GLU A 10 -0.06 -10.91 -47.22
C GLU A 10 -0.63 -11.65 -46.00
N GLU A 11 -0.93 -12.94 -46.13
CA GLU A 11 -1.56 -13.78 -45.09
C GLU A 11 -0.57 -14.77 -44.48
N LYS A 12 0.73 -14.61 -44.73
CA LYS A 12 1.77 -15.54 -44.26
C LYS A 12 2.15 -15.35 -42.79
N TYR A 13 1.85 -14.19 -42.23
CA TYR A 13 2.23 -13.82 -40.87
C TYR A 13 1.04 -13.29 -40.08
N GLY A 14 0.93 -13.73 -38.83
CA GLY A 14 -0.08 -13.22 -37.92
C GLY A 14 0.27 -13.43 -36.46
N VAL A 15 -0.52 -12.80 -35.61
CA VAL A 15 -0.41 -12.87 -34.15
C VAL A 15 -1.73 -13.32 -33.57
N ALA A 16 -1.71 -14.32 -32.71
CA ALA A 16 -2.89 -14.74 -31.97
C ALA A 16 -3.32 -13.62 -31.00
N PHE A 17 -4.55 -13.13 -31.11
CA PHE A 17 -5.09 -12.13 -30.18
C PHE A 17 -6.06 -12.74 -29.15
N TYR A 18 -6.29 -14.06 -29.22
CA TYR A 18 -7.06 -14.83 -28.25
C TYR A 18 -6.41 -16.19 -27.99
N ASN A 19 -6.62 -16.76 -26.80
CA ASN A 19 -6.11 -18.09 -26.46
C ASN A 19 -6.94 -19.17 -27.18
N TYR A 20 -6.26 -20.12 -27.82
CA TYR A 20 -6.88 -21.27 -28.46
C TYR A 20 -6.32 -22.57 -27.88
N ASP A 21 -7.16 -23.38 -27.26
CA ASP A 21 -6.80 -24.70 -26.77
C ASP A 21 -7.17 -25.75 -27.83
N ALA A 22 -6.17 -26.48 -28.32
CA ALA A 22 -6.35 -27.55 -29.29
C ALA A 22 -7.30 -28.63 -28.76
N ARG A 23 -8.31 -28.97 -29.56
CA ARG A 23 -9.32 -29.99 -29.28
C ARG A 23 -8.97 -31.34 -29.90
N GLY A 24 -8.05 -31.35 -30.86
CA GLY A 24 -7.62 -32.55 -31.59
C GLY A 24 -6.10 -32.59 -31.80
N PRO A 25 -5.56 -33.74 -32.23
CA PRO A 25 -4.12 -33.92 -32.46
C PRO A 25 -3.60 -33.08 -33.63
N ASP A 26 -4.46 -32.77 -34.60
CA ASP A 26 -4.13 -31.98 -35.79
C ASP A 26 -4.19 -30.47 -35.52
N GLU A 27 -4.71 -30.06 -34.36
CA GLU A 27 -4.85 -28.67 -33.96
C GLU A 27 -3.64 -28.15 -33.17
N LEU A 28 -3.35 -26.87 -33.34
CA LEU A 28 -2.24 -26.20 -32.67
C LEU A 28 -2.78 -25.24 -31.62
N SER A 29 -2.50 -25.49 -30.34
CA SER A 29 -2.81 -24.53 -29.28
C SER A 29 -2.03 -23.24 -29.47
N LEU A 30 -2.68 -22.11 -29.26
CA LEU A 30 -2.11 -20.77 -29.35
C LEU A 30 -2.40 -20.01 -28.05
N GLN A 31 -1.44 -19.20 -27.63
CA GLN A 31 -1.61 -18.23 -26.56
C GLN A 31 -1.67 -16.82 -27.15
N ILE A 32 -2.36 -15.90 -26.48
CA ILE A 32 -2.37 -14.48 -26.85
C ILE A 32 -0.92 -13.98 -27.01
N GLY A 33 -0.63 -13.37 -28.16
CA GLY A 33 0.69 -12.90 -28.55
C GLY A 33 1.58 -13.95 -29.23
N ASP A 34 1.09 -15.16 -29.52
CA ASP A 34 1.82 -16.12 -30.35
C ASP A 34 1.93 -15.63 -31.79
N THR A 35 3.17 -15.59 -32.30
CA THR A 35 3.45 -15.28 -33.69
C THR A 35 3.45 -16.56 -34.51
N VAL A 36 2.66 -16.58 -35.59
CA VAL A 36 2.44 -17.76 -36.42
C VAL A 36 2.88 -17.51 -37.86
N HIS A 37 3.50 -18.54 -38.45
CA HIS A 37 3.67 -18.62 -39.90
C HIS A 37 2.53 -19.48 -40.44
N ILE A 38 1.69 -18.86 -41.26
CA ILE A 38 0.51 -19.46 -41.88
C ILE A 38 0.89 -19.98 -43.27
N LEU A 39 0.69 -21.28 -43.49
CA LEU A 39 1.06 -21.96 -44.74
C LEU A 39 -0.14 -22.11 -45.68
N GLU A 40 -1.29 -22.52 -45.13
CA GLU A 40 -2.49 -22.88 -45.87
C GLU A 40 -3.74 -22.36 -45.15
N THR A 41 -4.82 -22.14 -45.89
CA THR A 41 -6.14 -21.77 -45.36
C THR A 41 -7.24 -22.66 -45.93
N HIS A 42 -8.27 -22.90 -45.11
CA HIS A 42 -9.45 -23.68 -45.47
C HIS A 42 -10.63 -23.34 -44.56
N GLU A 43 -11.75 -22.87 -45.13
CA GLU A 43 -13.04 -22.66 -44.44
C GLU A 43 -12.95 -22.04 -43.04
N GLY A 44 -12.22 -20.92 -42.92
CA GLY A 44 -12.08 -20.20 -41.64
C GLY A 44 -11.00 -20.76 -40.71
N TRP A 45 -10.21 -21.74 -41.16
CA TRP A 45 -9.04 -22.25 -40.48
C TRP A 45 -7.75 -21.90 -41.22
N TYR A 46 -6.69 -21.74 -40.44
CA TYR A 46 -5.33 -21.65 -40.91
C TYR A 46 -4.57 -22.91 -40.51
N ARG A 47 -3.60 -23.31 -41.33
CA ARG A 47 -2.63 -24.34 -41.01
C ARG A 47 -1.24 -23.73 -41.02
N GLY A 48 -0.48 -23.96 -39.97
CA GLY A 48 0.80 -23.33 -39.80
C GLY A 48 1.55 -23.85 -38.58
N TYR A 49 2.49 -23.04 -38.11
CA TYR A 49 3.24 -23.31 -36.89
C TYR A 49 3.57 -22.00 -36.17
N THR A 50 3.82 -22.07 -34.86
CA THR A 50 4.34 -20.92 -34.13
C THR A 50 5.82 -20.73 -34.48
N LEU A 51 6.26 -19.48 -34.62
CA LEU A 51 7.67 -19.20 -34.94
C LEU A 51 8.65 -19.77 -33.89
N ARG A 52 8.17 -19.94 -32.65
CA ARG A 52 8.90 -20.57 -31.54
C ARG A 52 9.11 -22.08 -31.71
N LYS A 53 8.19 -22.78 -32.40
CA LYS A 53 8.20 -24.24 -32.50
C LYS A 53 7.87 -24.69 -33.92
N LYS A 54 8.80 -24.43 -34.84
CA LYS A 54 8.67 -24.76 -36.28
C LYS A 54 8.39 -26.24 -36.58
N SER A 55 8.82 -27.14 -35.70
CA SER A 55 8.63 -28.59 -35.84
C SER A 55 7.18 -29.04 -35.63
N LYS A 56 6.36 -28.28 -34.88
CA LYS A 56 4.96 -28.62 -34.62
C LYS A 56 4.04 -27.82 -35.54
N LYS A 57 3.54 -28.46 -36.58
CA LYS A 57 2.51 -27.90 -37.48
C LYS A 57 1.13 -28.35 -37.02
N GLY A 58 0.14 -27.49 -37.17
CA GLY A 58 -1.26 -27.82 -36.90
C GLY A 58 -2.20 -26.76 -37.43
N ILE A 59 -3.50 -27.00 -37.26
CA ILE A 59 -4.56 -26.08 -37.67
C ILE A 59 -5.03 -25.23 -36.49
N PHE A 60 -5.44 -24.00 -36.77
CA PHE A 60 -5.97 -23.05 -35.78
C PHE A 60 -6.99 -22.10 -36.44
N PRO A 61 -7.98 -21.59 -35.70
CA PRO A 61 -9.01 -20.75 -36.29
C PRO A 61 -8.45 -19.42 -36.81
N SER A 62 -8.83 -19.03 -38.03
CA SER A 62 -8.43 -17.74 -38.60
C SER A 62 -8.96 -16.55 -37.79
N SER A 63 -10.13 -16.70 -37.17
CA SER A 63 -10.77 -15.68 -36.33
C SER A 63 -10.00 -15.37 -35.05
N TYR A 64 -8.94 -16.12 -34.72
CA TYR A 64 -8.11 -15.89 -33.52
C TYR A 64 -6.79 -15.19 -33.89
N ILE A 65 -6.55 -14.96 -35.19
CA ILE A 65 -5.30 -14.43 -35.71
C ILE A 65 -5.51 -13.03 -36.30
N GLN A 66 -4.71 -12.09 -35.84
CA GLN A 66 -4.54 -10.78 -36.45
C GLN A 66 -3.38 -10.85 -37.43
N LEU A 67 -3.66 -10.69 -38.72
CA LEU A 67 -2.61 -10.64 -39.74
C LEU A 67 -1.72 -9.41 -39.55
N LYS A 68 -0.43 -9.58 -39.82
CA LYS A 68 0.59 -8.53 -39.73
C LYS A 68 1.49 -8.56 -40.95
N GLU A 69 2.09 -7.43 -41.28
CA GLU A 69 3.08 -7.35 -42.35
C GLU A 69 4.38 -8.07 -41.99
N ALA A 70 4.92 -8.78 -42.96
CA ALA A 70 6.20 -9.46 -42.88
C ALA A 70 6.85 -9.56 -44.26
N ILE A 71 8.18 -9.57 -44.28
CA ILE A 71 8.96 -9.88 -45.46
C ILE A 71 9.00 -11.40 -45.60
N VAL A 72 8.53 -11.87 -46.75
CA VAL A 72 8.52 -13.30 -47.09
C VAL A 72 9.66 -13.58 -48.06
N GLU A 73 10.60 -14.42 -47.64
CA GLU A 73 11.74 -14.88 -48.44
C GLU A 73 11.61 -16.36 -48.82
N GLY A 74 12.19 -16.74 -49.95
CA GLY A 74 12.11 -18.11 -50.49
C GLY A 74 10.81 -18.42 -51.24
N LYS A 75 10.63 -19.70 -51.61
CA LYS A 75 9.41 -20.23 -52.28
C LYS A 75 9.09 -21.63 -51.77
N GLY A 76 7.80 -21.92 -51.61
CA GLY A 76 7.30 -23.27 -51.30
C GLY A 76 7.68 -23.75 -49.89
N GLN A 77 8.35 -24.89 -49.77
CA GLN A 77 8.67 -25.50 -48.46
C GLN A 77 9.80 -24.80 -47.69
N HIS A 78 10.58 -23.95 -48.36
CA HIS A 78 11.69 -23.16 -47.77
C HIS A 78 11.29 -21.71 -47.54
N GLU A 79 9.98 -21.41 -47.49
CA GLU A 79 9.48 -20.07 -47.20
C GLU A 79 9.79 -19.68 -45.75
N THR A 80 10.39 -18.50 -45.59
CA THR A 80 10.66 -17.88 -44.29
C THR A 80 9.93 -16.55 -44.18
N VAL A 81 9.40 -16.30 -42.99
CA VAL A 81 8.66 -15.08 -42.67
C VAL A 81 9.47 -14.29 -41.66
N ILE A 82 9.88 -13.10 -42.07
CA ILE A 82 10.64 -12.15 -41.26
C ILE A 82 9.67 -11.01 -40.90
N PRO A 83 9.27 -10.87 -39.63
CA PRO A 83 8.37 -9.80 -39.23
C PRO A 83 8.96 -8.43 -39.56
N SER A 84 8.13 -7.49 -40.04
CA SER A 84 8.57 -6.12 -40.35
C SER A 84 8.88 -5.28 -39.10
N GLU A 85 8.60 -5.81 -37.90
CA GLU A 85 8.92 -5.17 -36.63
C GLU A 85 10.44 -5.06 -36.42
N LEU A 86 10.89 -3.96 -35.81
CA LEU A 86 12.29 -3.73 -35.48
C LEU A 86 12.89 -4.95 -34.73
N PRO A 87 14.09 -5.43 -35.09
CA PRO A 87 14.72 -6.59 -34.45
C PRO A 87 14.78 -6.48 -32.92
N LEU A 88 15.07 -5.28 -32.40
CA LEU A 88 15.10 -5.01 -30.97
C LEU A 88 13.76 -5.30 -30.25
N ILE A 89 12.61 -5.08 -30.90
CA ILE A 89 11.30 -5.38 -30.31
C ILE A 89 11.09 -6.88 -30.14
N GLN A 90 11.56 -7.65 -31.12
CA GLN A 90 11.51 -9.11 -31.07
C GLN A 90 12.40 -9.61 -29.94
N GLU A 91 13.60 -9.05 -29.83
CA GLU A 91 14.55 -9.34 -28.76
C GLU A 91 13.98 -9.03 -27.36
N VAL A 92 13.44 -7.82 -27.14
CA VAL A 92 12.82 -7.48 -25.84
C VAL A 92 11.72 -8.49 -25.49
N THR A 93 10.97 -8.95 -26.49
CA THR A 93 9.88 -9.91 -26.30
C THR A 93 10.40 -11.30 -25.92
N THR A 94 11.52 -11.76 -26.50
CA THR A 94 12.17 -13.01 -26.11
C THR A 94 12.80 -12.91 -24.73
N THR A 95 13.52 -11.82 -24.44
CA THR A 95 14.14 -11.56 -23.13
C THR A 95 13.09 -11.56 -22.02
N LEU A 96 11.98 -10.83 -22.18
CA LEU A 96 10.90 -10.78 -21.20
C LEU A 96 10.31 -12.16 -20.92
N ARG A 97 10.20 -13.03 -21.93
CA ARG A 97 9.68 -14.40 -21.76
C ARG A 97 10.64 -15.26 -20.96
N GLU A 98 11.93 -15.21 -21.27
CA GLU A 98 12.99 -15.93 -20.54
C GLU A 98 13.07 -15.45 -19.09
N TRP A 99 13.18 -14.14 -18.89
CA TRP A 99 13.21 -13.53 -17.56
C TRP A 99 11.95 -13.83 -16.76
N SER A 100 10.76 -13.89 -17.37
CA SER A 100 9.53 -14.25 -16.66
C SER A 100 9.58 -15.64 -16.04
N THR A 101 10.32 -16.57 -16.67
CA THR A 101 10.47 -17.94 -16.17
C THR A 101 11.40 -17.97 -14.97
N ILE A 102 12.53 -17.26 -15.06
CA ILE A 102 13.49 -17.13 -13.96
C ILE A 102 12.87 -16.36 -12.80
N TRP A 103 12.15 -15.28 -13.07
CA TRP A 103 11.44 -14.48 -12.08
C TRP A 103 10.46 -15.31 -11.23
N ARG A 104 9.70 -16.23 -11.86
CA ARG A 104 8.85 -17.19 -11.12
C ARG A 104 9.67 -18.15 -10.25
N GLN A 105 10.84 -18.59 -10.72
CA GLN A 105 11.73 -19.46 -9.93
C GLN A 105 12.33 -18.72 -8.72
N LEU A 106 12.73 -17.46 -8.88
CA LEU A 106 13.26 -16.63 -7.79
C LEU A 106 12.25 -16.48 -6.64
N TYR A 107 10.96 -16.37 -6.96
CA TYR A 107 9.90 -16.36 -5.95
C TYR A 107 9.81 -17.68 -5.17
N ILE A 108 9.88 -18.81 -5.88
CA ILE A 108 9.82 -20.14 -5.26
C ILE A 108 11.04 -20.39 -4.36
N GLN A 109 12.20 -19.86 -4.75
CA GLN A 109 13.46 -19.97 -4.01
C GLN A 109 13.61 -18.93 -2.88
N ASP A 110 12.60 -18.07 -2.65
CA ASP A 110 12.60 -16.96 -1.67
C ASP A 110 13.77 -15.97 -1.84
N ASN A 111 14.34 -15.84 -3.04
CA ASN A 111 15.35 -14.83 -3.35
C ASN A 111 14.66 -13.49 -3.65
N ARG A 112 14.18 -12.83 -2.59
CA ARG A 112 13.35 -11.62 -2.69
C ARG A 112 14.06 -10.45 -3.33
N GLU A 113 15.34 -10.22 -3.04
CA GLU A 113 16.08 -9.08 -3.60
C GLU A 113 16.15 -9.19 -5.12
N MET A 114 16.59 -10.35 -5.64
CA MET A 114 16.71 -10.56 -7.07
C MET A 114 15.33 -10.60 -7.75
N PHE A 115 14.30 -11.15 -7.08
CA PHE A 115 12.92 -11.11 -7.57
C PHE A 115 12.42 -9.69 -7.81
N HIS A 116 12.66 -8.77 -6.87
CA HIS A 116 12.24 -7.37 -6.99
C HIS A 116 13.05 -6.65 -8.07
N ASN A 117 14.37 -6.84 -8.09
CA ASN A 117 15.24 -6.24 -9.10
C ASN A 117 14.78 -6.63 -10.52
N VAL A 118 14.58 -7.93 -10.78
CA VAL A 118 14.13 -8.44 -12.08
C VAL A 118 12.73 -7.93 -12.45
N ARG A 119 11.81 -7.84 -11.48
CA ARG A 119 10.48 -7.26 -11.68
C ARG A 119 10.56 -5.82 -12.21
N HIS A 120 11.40 -4.99 -11.60
CA HIS A 120 11.60 -3.62 -12.05
C HIS A 120 12.16 -3.56 -13.47
N MET A 121 13.18 -4.37 -13.79
CA MET A 121 13.73 -4.42 -15.15
C MET A 121 12.69 -4.89 -16.18
N ILE A 122 11.83 -5.85 -15.82
CA ILE A 122 10.71 -6.30 -16.67
C ILE A 122 9.76 -5.14 -16.98
N TYR A 123 9.39 -4.33 -15.99
CA TYR A 123 8.53 -3.17 -16.20
C TYR A 123 9.18 -2.10 -17.08
N ASP A 124 10.46 -1.78 -16.82
CA ASP A 124 11.24 -0.85 -17.66
C ASP A 124 11.23 -1.30 -19.13
N LEU A 125 11.52 -2.58 -19.39
CA LEU A 125 11.54 -3.13 -20.74
C LEU A 125 10.17 -3.14 -21.42
N ILE A 126 9.08 -3.40 -20.68
CA ILE A 126 7.71 -3.32 -21.20
C ILE A 126 7.39 -1.88 -21.62
N GLU A 127 7.75 -0.91 -20.79
CA GLU A 127 7.52 0.51 -21.06
C GLU A 127 8.33 0.97 -22.27
N TRP A 128 9.63 0.69 -22.31
CA TRP A 128 10.50 1.09 -23.42
C TRP A 128 10.10 0.42 -24.72
N ARG A 129 9.63 -0.84 -24.68
CA ARG A 129 9.03 -1.51 -25.84
C ARG A 129 7.80 -0.76 -26.36
N SER A 130 6.93 -0.32 -25.45
CA SER A 130 5.75 0.49 -25.80
C SER A 130 6.15 1.82 -26.43
N GLN A 131 7.14 2.51 -25.86
CA GLN A 131 7.65 3.78 -26.38
C GLN A 131 8.26 3.62 -27.78
N ILE A 132 9.05 2.59 -28.03
CA ILE A 132 9.61 2.31 -29.37
C ILE A 132 8.49 2.03 -30.38
N LEU A 133 7.46 1.27 -29.99
CA LEU A 133 6.33 0.94 -30.87
C LEU A 133 5.38 2.11 -31.12
N SER A 134 5.33 3.09 -30.22
CA SER A 134 4.47 4.27 -30.38
C SER A 134 4.82 5.11 -31.62
N GLY A 135 6.08 5.04 -32.08
CA GLY A 135 6.57 5.80 -33.22
C GLY A 135 6.60 7.32 -33.00
N THR A 136 6.39 7.82 -31.78
CA THR A 136 6.30 9.26 -31.48
C THR A 136 7.63 9.89 -31.06
N LEU A 137 8.69 9.10 -30.90
CA LEU A 137 9.99 9.57 -30.45
C LEU A 137 10.80 10.18 -31.61
N PRO A 138 11.45 11.35 -31.41
CA PRO A 138 12.49 11.86 -32.31
C PRO A 138 13.60 10.84 -32.57
N GLN A 139 14.30 10.95 -33.71
CA GLN A 139 15.34 9.97 -34.07
C GLN A 139 16.48 9.88 -33.05
N ASP A 140 16.90 11.01 -32.47
CA ASP A 140 17.97 11.05 -31.48
C ASP A 140 17.53 10.35 -30.17
N GLU A 141 16.33 10.66 -29.67
CA GLU A 141 15.76 10.01 -28.49
C GLU A 141 15.55 8.51 -28.72
N LEU A 142 15.10 8.12 -29.92
CA LEU A 142 14.94 6.71 -30.28
C LEU A 142 16.29 5.99 -30.28
N LYS A 143 17.36 6.62 -30.77
CA LYS A 143 18.71 6.06 -30.77
C LYS A 143 19.23 5.86 -29.35
N GLU A 144 19.03 6.83 -28.47
CA GLU A 144 19.38 6.71 -27.05
C GLU A 144 18.57 5.64 -26.33
N LEU A 145 17.25 5.58 -26.58
CA LEU A 145 16.37 4.58 -26.00
C LEU A 145 16.76 3.16 -26.44
N LYS A 146 17.10 2.96 -27.72
CA LYS A 146 17.63 1.67 -28.22
C LYS A 146 18.87 1.24 -27.45
N LYS A 147 19.85 2.13 -27.28
CA LYS A 147 21.07 1.86 -26.49
C LYS A 147 20.77 1.55 -25.02
N LYS A 148 19.77 2.22 -24.44
CA LYS A 148 19.33 2.00 -23.06
C LYS A 148 18.68 0.62 -22.88
N VAL A 149 17.84 0.22 -23.84
CA VAL A 149 17.17 -1.09 -23.86
C VAL A 149 18.20 -2.21 -23.95
N THR A 150 19.10 -2.16 -24.95
CA THR A 150 20.12 -3.20 -25.14
C THR A 150 21.03 -3.34 -23.92
N ALA A 151 21.51 -2.22 -23.39
CA ALA A 151 22.29 -2.19 -22.17
C ALA A 151 21.61 -2.86 -20.96
N LYS A 152 20.29 -2.63 -20.80
CA LYS A 152 19.52 -3.21 -19.70
C LYS A 152 19.31 -4.71 -19.88
N ILE A 153 19.08 -5.16 -21.12
CA ILE A 153 19.01 -6.58 -21.47
C ILE A 153 20.34 -7.26 -21.16
N ASP A 154 21.46 -6.69 -21.63
CA ASP A 154 22.78 -7.29 -21.46
C ASP A 154 23.18 -7.37 -19.97
N TYR A 155 22.90 -6.31 -19.21
CA TYR A 155 23.05 -6.29 -17.75
C TYR A 155 22.18 -7.35 -17.07
N GLY A 156 20.89 -7.41 -17.43
CA GLY A 156 19.94 -8.33 -16.82
C GLY A 156 20.30 -9.79 -17.12
N ASN A 157 20.71 -10.10 -18.35
CA ASN A 157 21.21 -11.42 -18.72
C ASN A 157 22.42 -11.80 -17.88
N ARG A 158 23.37 -10.88 -17.67
CA ARG A 158 24.56 -11.14 -16.87
C ARG A 158 24.24 -11.47 -15.41
N ILE A 159 23.31 -10.74 -14.77
CA ILE A 159 22.95 -11.01 -13.36
C ILE A 159 22.06 -12.26 -13.20
N LEU A 160 21.40 -12.67 -14.27
CA LEU A 160 20.57 -13.88 -14.33
C LEU A 160 21.35 -15.10 -14.84
N ASP A 161 22.66 -14.95 -15.07
CA ASP A 161 23.56 -16.00 -15.58
C ASP A 161 23.10 -16.58 -16.94
N LEU A 162 22.63 -15.69 -17.81
CA LEU A 162 22.27 -15.96 -19.20
C LEU A 162 23.38 -15.54 -20.16
N ASP A 163 23.33 -16.08 -21.39
CA ASP A 163 24.30 -15.78 -22.44
C ASP A 163 24.33 -14.29 -22.82
N LEU A 164 25.54 -13.77 -23.00
CA LEU A 164 25.77 -12.39 -23.44
C LEU A 164 25.60 -12.27 -24.96
N VAL A 165 24.78 -11.32 -25.39
CA VAL A 165 24.55 -11.04 -26.81
C VAL A 165 25.52 -9.96 -27.27
N VAL A 166 26.25 -10.23 -28.36
CA VAL A 166 27.25 -9.30 -28.90
C VAL A 166 26.62 -8.44 -30.00
N ARG A 167 26.88 -7.13 -29.96
CA ARG A 167 26.21 -6.13 -30.80
C ARG A 167 27.18 -5.28 -31.62
N ASP A 168 26.68 -4.72 -32.72
CA ASP A 168 27.37 -3.67 -33.49
C ASP A 168 27.21 -2.27 -32.87
N GLU A 169 27.78 -1.24 -33.50
CA GLU A 169 27.70 0.15 -33.02
C GLU A 169 26.28 0.74 -33.02
N ASP A 170 25.39 0.17 -33.84
CA ASP A 170 23.99 0.56 -33.97
C ASP A 170 23.06 -0.22 -33.01
N GLY A 171 23.62 -1.18 -32.26
CA GLY A 171 22.93 -1.99 -31.25
C GLY A 171 22.24 -3.23 -31.81
N ASN A 172 22.49 -3.60 -33.07
CA ASN A 172 21.98 -4.83 -33.66
C ASN A 172 22.86 -6.02 -33.26
N ILE A 173 22.26 -7.21 -33.22
CA ILE A 173 22.97 -8.45 -32.91
C ILE A 173 23.92 -8.78 -34.06
N LEU A 174 25.18 -9.08 -33.74
CA LEU A 174 26.16 -9.51 -34.75
C LEU A 174 25.85 -10.91 -35.25
N ASP A 175 25.82 -11.07 -36.57
CA ASP A 175 25.66 -12.37 -37.22
C ASP A 175 27.03 -13.11 -37.24
N PRO A 176 27.14 -14.28 -36.58
CA PRO A 176 28.37 -15.08 -36.59
C PRO A 176 28.78 -15.60 -37.98
N GLU A 177 27.84 -15.73 -38.91
CA GLU A 177 28.13 -16.21 -40.28
C GLU A 177 28.72 -15.10 -41.17
N GLN A 178 28.44 -13.84 -40.83
CA GLN A 178 28.93 -12.66 -41.56
C GLN A 178 30.14 -12.00 -40.88
N THR A 179 30.32 -12.25 -39.58
CA THR A 179 31.36 -11.60 -38.77
C THR A 179 32.57 -12.50 -38.60
N SER A 180 33.78 -11.98 -38.84
CA SER A 180 35.01 -12.75 -38.62
C SER A 180 35.14 -13.19 -37.15
N THR A 181 35.66 -14.39 -36.91
CA THR A 181 35.84 -14.94 -35.55
C THR A 181 36.63 -14.01 -34.62
N ILE A 182 37.65 -13.33 -35.16
CA ILE A 182 38.48 -12.39 -34.40
C ILE A 182 37.68 -11.13 -34.04
N SER A 183 36.89 -10.60 -34.98
CA SER A 183 36.02 -9.43 -34.73
C SER A 183 34.96 -9.76 -33.69
N LEU A 184 34.35 -10.94 -33.79
CA LEU A 184 33.33 -11.40 -32.84
C LEU A 184 33.91 -11.57 -31.43
N PHE A 185 35.11 -12.15 -31.30
CA PHE A 185 35.80 -12.28 -30.02
C PHE A 185 36.12 -10.91 -29.40
N ARG A 186 36.63 -9.96 -30.18
CA ARG A 186 36.90 -8.60 -29.70
C ARG A 186 35.63 -7.88 -29.24
N ALA A 187 34.56 -8.00 -30.01
CA ALA A 187 33.28 -7.41 -29.66
C ALA A 187 32.70 -8.04 -28.37
N HIS A 188 32.88 -9.36 -28.18
CA HIS A 188 32.53 -10.04 -26.93
C HIS A 188 33.37 -9.52 -25.75
N GLU A 189 34.68 -9.36 -25.91
CA GLU A 189 35.57 -8.80 -24.87
C GLU A 189 35.10 -7.40 -24.44
N ILE A 190 34.79 -6.54 -25.41
CA ILE A 190 34.30 -5.18 -25.16
C ILE A 190 32.95 -5.22 -24.43
N ALA A 191 32.00 -6.02 -24.91
CA ALA A 191 30.67 -6.14 -24.31
C ALA A 191 30.77 -6.67 -22.87
N SER A 192 31.57 -7.71 -22.64
CA SER A 192 31.80 -8.29 -21.31
C SER A 192 32.37 -7.25 -20.34
N LYS A 193 33.39 -6.50 -20.78
CA LYS A 193 34.01 -5.45 -19.96
C LYS A 193 33.04 -4.32 -19.63
N GLN A 194 32.25 -3.86 -20.60
CA GLN A 194 31.23 -2.82 -20.38
C GLN A 194 30.15 -3.26 -19.37
N VAL A 195 29.73 -4.52 -19.42
CA VAL A 195 28.75 -5.05 -18.46
C VAL A 195 29.37 -5.19 -17.06
N GLU A 196 30.64 -5.59 -16.97
CA GLU A 196 31.37 -5.68 -15.70
C GLU A 196 31.60 -4.30 -15.05
N GLU A 197 31.98 -3.29 -15.83
CA GLU A 197 32.08 -1.90 -15.37
C GLU A 197 30.72 -1.41 -14.83
N ARG A 198 29.62 -1.65 -15.53
CA ARG A 198 28.26 -1.31 -15.04
C ARG A 198 27.88 -2.06 -13.76
N LEU A 199 28.28 -3.32 -13.61
CA LEU A 199 28.05 -4.08 -12.38
C LEU A 199 28.77 -3.46 -11.18
N LEU A 200 30.00 -2.99 -11.39
CA LEU A 200 30.77 -2.28 -10.37
C LEU A 200 30.16 -0.91 -10.06
N GLU A 201 29.72 -0.18 -11.10
CA GLU A 201 29.00 1.08 -10.95
C GLU A 201 27.70 0.90 -10.15
N GLU A 202 26.85 -0.07 -10.48
CA GLU A 202 25.61 -0.33 -9.73
C GLU A 202 25.87 -0.79 -8.30
N LYS A 203 26.89 -1.61 -8.05
CA LYS A 203 27.29 -2.00 -6.68
C LYS A 203 27.74 -0.78 -5.86
N SER A 204 28.52 0.13 -6.47
CA SER A 204 28.96 1.37 -5.83
C SER A 204 27.81 2.37 -5.65
N GLN A 205 26.84 2.42 -6.58
CA GLN A 205 25.64 3.24 -6.48
C GLN A 205 24.70 2.73 -5.40
N LYS A 206 24.50 1.41 -5.24
CA LYS A 206 23.72 0.84 -4.13
C LYS A 206 24.35 1.17 -2.76
N GLN A 207 25.67 1.03 -2.63
CA GLN A 207 26.39 1.47 -1.42
C GLN A 207 26.27 2.99 -1.19
N ASN A 208 26.36 3.80 -2.24
CA ASN A 208 26.18 5.26 -2.15
C ASN A 208 24.72 5.68 -1.95
N LEU A 209 23.73 4.88 -2.33
CA LEU A 209 22.30 5.11 -2.08
C LEU A 209 21.97 4.88 -0.62
N ASP A 210 22.57 3.89 0.04
CA ASP A 210 22.43 3.69 1.48
C ASP A 210 23.12 4.81 2.27
N ILE A 211 24.32 5.24 1.84
CA ILE A 211 25.03 6.37 2.44
C ILE A 211 24.31 7.70 2.16
N SER A 212 23.77 7.91 0.95
CA SER A 212 23.01 9.11 0.58
C SER A 212 21.63 9.13 1.22
N ARG A 213 20.96 7.98 1.40
CA ARG A 213 19.75 7.87 2.22
C ARG A 213 20.06 8.19 3.67
N GLN A 214 21.11 7.62 4.26
CA GLN A 214 21.52 7.98 5.63
C GLN A 214 21.90 9.47 5.76
N ALA A 215 22.57 10.05 4.76
CA ALA A 215 22.90 11.48 4.73
C ALA A 215 21.67 12.38 4.52
N LYS A 216 20.70 11.97 3.69
CA LYS A 216 19.41 12.65 3.55
C LYS A 216 18.59 12.52 4.83
N PHE A 217 18.52 11.35 5.45
CA PHE A 217 17.89 11.14 6.77
C PHE A 217 18.60 11.92 7.89
N ALA A 218 19.90 12.17 7.79
CA ALA A 218 20.60 13.04 8.74
C ALA A 218 20.32 14.53 8.50
N ALA A 219 20.02 14.92 7.25
CA ALA A 219 19.78 16.31 6.84
C ALA A 219 18.29 16.71 6.86
N THR A 220 17.36 15.76 6.80
CA THR A 220 15.92 16.05 6.77
C THR A 220 15.41 16.34 8.19
N PRO A 221 14.82 17.52 8.43
CA PRO A 221 14.40 17.93 9.77
C PRO A 221 13.07 17.32 10.24
N SER A 222 12.31 16.70 9.33
CA SER A 222 10.97 16.17 9.58
C SER A 222 10.75 14.84 8.87
N PHE A 223 10.05 13.93 9.53
CA PHE A 223 9.70 12.63 9.03
C PHE A 223 8.20 12.39 9.22
N ALA A 224 7.68 11.47 8.44
CA ALA A 224 6.33 10.96 8.64
C ALA A 224 6.28 9.44 8.52
N LEU A 225 5.46 8.80 9.35
CA LEU A 225 5.17 7.37 9.23
C LEU A 225 3.87 7.20 8.43
N PHE A 226 3.98 6.66 7.23
CA PHE A 226 2.84 6.23 6.43
C PHE A 226 2.33 4.87 6.92
N VAL A 227 1.01 4.76 7.09
CA VAL A 227 0.31 3.57 7.55
C VAL A 227 -0.84 3.28 6.61
N ASN A 228 -0.95 2.03 6.17
CA ASN A 228 -2.08 1.55 5.38
C ASN A 228 -2.72 0.34 6.07
N LEU A 229 -3.94 0.53 6.56
CA LEU A 229 -4.74 -0.52 7.17
C LEU A 229 -5.31 -1.43 6.07
N LYS A 230 -4.83 -2.67 6.00
CA LYS A 230 -5.27 -3.65 5.01
C LYS A 230 -6.55 -4.37 5.45
N ASN A 231 -6.61 -4.77 6.72
CA ASN A 231 -7.75 -5.54 7.24
C ASN A 231 -7.84 -5.50 8.78
N VAL A 232 -9.06 -5.67 9.31
CA VAL A 232 -9.34 -5.85 10.74
C VAL A 232 -10.03 -7.20 10.94
N VAL A 233 -9.29 -8.16 11.50
CA VAL A 233 -9.73 -9.55 11.71
C VAL A 233 -10.21 -9.73 13.14
N CYS A 234 -11.19 -8.94 13.58
CA CYS A 234 -11.72 -8.98 14.95
C CYS A 234 -13.21 -9.32 14.93
N LYS A 235 -13.64 -10.27 15.78
CA LYS A 235 -15.06 -10.65 15.90
C LYS A 235 -15.80 -9.68 16.83
N ILE A 236 -16.04 -8.46 16.35
CA ILE A 236 -16.62 -7.39 17.19
C ILE A 236 -18.13 -7.56 17.37
N GLY A 237 -18.85 -7.93 16.30
CA GLY A 237 -20.31 -8.18 16.34
C GLY A 237 -21.20 -6.93 16.45
N GLU A 238 -20.59 -5.75 16.56
CA GLU A 238 -21.23 -4.43 16.57
C GLU A 238 -20.42 -3.46 15.72
N ASP A 239 -20.94 -2.26 15.51
CA ASP A 239 -20.16 -1.18 14.94
C ASP A 239 -19.01 -0.81 15.87
N ALA A 240 -17.90 -0.32 15.33
CA ALA A 240 -16.71 0.00 16.10
C ALA A 240 -15.95 1.20 15.56
N GLU A 241 -15.17 1.80 16.45
CA GLU A 241 -14.18 2.82 16.19
C GLU A 241 -12.80 2.19 16.41
N VAL A 242 -11.97 2.21 15.37
CA VAL A 242 -10.57 1.79 15.43
C VAL A 242 -9.72 3.05 15.48
N LEU A 243 -9.12 3.31 16.63
CA LEU A 243 -8.28 4.47 16.91
C LEU A 243 -6.82 4.03 16.85
N MET A 244 -6.03 4.61 15.94
CA MET A 244 -4.62 4.27 15.72
C MET A 244 -3.73 5.44 16.07
N SER A 245 -2.69 5.23 16.88
CA SER A 245 -1.78 6.31 17.28
C SER A 245 -0.38 5.80 17.64
N LEU A 246 0.59 6.71 17.61
CA LEU A 246 1.94 6.47 18.10
C LEU A 246 1.99 6.68 19.61
N TYR A 247 2.63 5.76 20.32
CA TYR A 247 2.71 5.73 21.77
C TYR A 247 4.15 5.53 22.23
N ASP A 248 4.55 6.30 23.24
CA ASP A 248 5.79 6.10 23.99
C ASP A 248 5.50 5.24 25.24
N PRO A 249 6.00 3.99 25.29
CA PRO A 249 5.81 3.13 26.45
C PRO A 249 6.56 3.57 27.71
N LEU A 250 7.68 4.28 27.58
CA LEU A 250 8.51 4.71 28.70
C LEU A 250 7.86 5.89 29.41
N GLU A 251 7.36 6.87 28.65
CA GLU A 251 6.63 8.01 29.20
C GLU A 251 5.16 7.71 29.49
N SER A 252 4.66 6.57 29.00
CA SER A 252 3.25 6.18 29.02
C SER A 252 2.33 7.24 28.41
N LYS A 253 2.72 7.79 27.25
CA LYS A 253 2.03 8.90 26.58
C LYS A 253 1.89 8.67 25.08
N PHE A 254 0.78 9.12 24.52
CA PHE A 254 0.60 9.20 23.08
C PHE A 254 1.41 10.37 22.50
N ILE A 255 2.02 10.15 21.34
CA ILE A 255 2.87 11.11 20.62
C ILE A 255 2.05 11.84 19.55
N SER A 256 1.14 11.12 18.90
CA SER A 256 0.36 11.62 17.76
C SER A 256 -1.13 11.74 18.06
N GLU A 257 -1.85 12.46 17.20
CA GLU A 257 -3.29 12.35 17.07
C GLU A 257 -3.71 10.90 16.77
N ASN A 258 -4.94 10.57 17.14
CA ASN A 258 -5.57 9.33 16.70
C ASN A 258 -5.90 9.42 15.22
N TYR A 259 -5.69 8.35 14.47
CA TYR A 259 -6.31 8.12 13.17
C TYR A 259 -7.53 7.22 13.38
N LEU A 260 -8.71 7.71 13.04
CA LEU A 260 -10.00 7.07 13.34
C LEU A 260 -10.59 6.41 12.09
N VAL A 261 -10.85 5.11 12.18
CA VAL A 261 -11.59 4.35 11.17
C VAL A 261 -12.88 3.80 11.78
N ARG A 262 -14.03 4.12 11.18
CA ARG A 262 -15.34 3.57 11.59
C ARG A 262 -15.59 2.24 10.89
N TRP A 263 -15.62 1.17 11.68
CA TRP A 263 -15.87 -0.20 11.25
C TRP A 263 -17.33 -0.57 11.47
N SER A 264 -17.97 -1.22 10.50
CA SER A 264 -19.36 -1.65 10.61
C SER A 264 -19.48 -3.05 11.21
N SER A 265 -20.64 -3.35 11.77
CA SER A 265 -21.02 -4.67 12.26
C SER A 265 -20.99 -5.78 11.19
N SER A 266 -21.03 -5.44 9.89
CA SER A 266 -20.88 -6.40 8.79
C SER A 266 -19.43 -6.74 8.46
N GLY A 267 -18.45 -6.17 9.17
CA GLY A 267 -17.03 -6.46 9.00
C GLY A 267 -16.36 -5.65 7.88
N LEU A 268 -17.03 -4.64 7.34
CA LEU A 268 -16.49 -3.69 6.36
C LEU A 268 -16.43 -2.27 6.95
N PRO A 269 -15.60 -1.36 6.42
CA PRO A 269 -15.69 0.07 6.72
C PRO A 269 -17.11 0.60 6.45
N LYS A 270 -17.65 1.45 7.32
CA LYS A 270 -19.05 1.94 7.21
C LYS A 270 -19.32 2.78 5.96
N ASP A 271 -18.31 3.51 5.48
CA ASP A 271 -18.40 4.28 4.24
C ASP A 271 -17.63 3.57 3.13
N ILE A 272 -18.36 3.03 2.16
CA ILE A 272 -17.80 2.37 0.98
C ILE A 272 -17.08 3.40 0.09
N ASP A 273 -17.54 4.66 0.07
CA ASP A 273 -16.89 5.77 -0.62
C ASP A 273 -15.56 6.21 0.05
N ARG A 274 -15.30 5.76 1.29
CA ARG A 274 -14.07 6.03 2.06
C ARG A 274 -13.12 4.84 2.09
N LEU A 275 -13.18 3.89 1.15
CA LEU A 275 -12.15 2.84 1.00
C LEU A 275 -10.73 3.41 0.81
N HIS A 276 -10.61 4.63 0.29
CA HIS A 276 -9.36 5.41 0.21
C HIS A 276 -8.85 5.89 1.57
N ASN A 277 -9.71 5.91 2.59
CA ASN A 277 -9.46 6.42 3.93
C ASN A 277 -8.96 5.34 4.89
N LEU A 278 -8.34 4.27 4.38
CA LEU A 278 -7.58 3.28 5.16
C LEU A 278 -6.07 3.63 5.25
N ARG A 279 -5.68 4.78 4.69
CA ARG A 279 -4.31 5.27 4.66
C ARG A 279 -4.21 6.52 5.53
N ALA A 280 -3.18 6.56 6.37
CA ALA A 280 -2.87 7.72 7.17
C ALA A 280 -1.36 8.01 7.19
N VAL A 281 -1.02 9.28 7.35
CA VAL A 281 0.35 9.76 7.52
C VAL A 281 0.45 10.38 8.91
N PHE A 282 1.27 9.78 9.76
CA PHE A 282 1.65 10.35 11.04
C PHE A 282 2.82 11.29 10.84
N THR A 283 2.59 12.60 10.87
CA THR A 283 3.55 13.63 10.45
C THR A 283 4.13 14.42 11.64
N ASP A 284 5.01 15.37 11.34
CA ASP A 284 5.73 16.21 12.30
C ASP A 284 6.66 15.42 13.25
N LEU A 285 7.13 14.23 12.83
CA LEU A 285 8.08 13.44 13.61
C LEU A 285 9.48 14.02 13.46
N GLY A 286 10.10 14.36 14.60
CA GLY A 286 11.42 14.97 14.63
C GLY A 286 12.54 13.97 14.88
N SER A 287 13.76 14.46 14.83
CA SER A 287 14.98 13.71 15.13
C SER A 287 14.99 13.13 16.56
N LYS A 288 14.35 13.80 17.54
CA LYS A 288 14.24 13.27 18.90
C LYS A 288 13.29 12.08 18.95
N ASP A 289 12.22 12.10 18.15
CA ASP A 289 11.27 11.00 18.08
C ASP A 289 11.92 9.77 17.46
N LEU A 290 12.69 9.94 16.37
CA LEU A 290 13.44 8.84 15.73
C LEU A 290 14.51 8.22 16.64
N LYS A 291 15.03 8.98 17.61
CA LYS A 291 16.03 8.53 18.58
C LYS A 291 15.45 7.96 19.87
N ARG A 292 14.12 7.88 20.01
CA ARG A 292 13.50 7.26 21.19
C ARG A 292 13.90 5.80 21.27
N GLU A 293 14.14 5.32 22.49
CA GLU A 293 14.51 3.92 22.75
C GLU A 293 13.40 2.96 22.29
N LYS A 294 12.14 3.36 22.45
CA LYS A 294 10.99 2.55 22.05
C LYS A 294 9.82 3.39 21.60
N ILE A 295 9.24 3.05 20.44
CA ILE A 295 7.96 3.58 19.97
C ILE A 295 7.04 2.41 19.60
N SER A 296 5.82 2.47 20.10
CA SER A 296 4.78 1.49 19.79
C SER A 296 3.66 2.11 18.96
N PHE A 297 3.20 1.37 17.97
CA PHE A 297 1.98 1.67 17.24
C PHE A 297 0.81 0.97 17.95
N VAL A 298 -0.14 1.76 18.44
CA VAL A 298 -1.25 1.29 19.26
C VAL A 298 -2.55 1.44 18.49
N CYS A 299 -3.34 0.37 18.43
CA CYS A 299 -4.69 0.35 17.92
C CYS A 299 -5.66 0.10 19.08
N GLN A 300 -6.51 1.05 19.42
CA GLN A 300 -7.59 0.89 20.39
C GLN A 300 -8.90 0.64 19.64
N ILE A 301 -9.61 -0.42 20.01
CA ILE A 301 -10.92 -0.72 19.45
C ILE A 301 -11.98 -0.42 20.49
N VAL A 302 -12.90 0.47 20.12
CA VAL A 302 -14.07 0.87 20.92
C VAL A 302 -15.30 0.43 20.15
N ARG A 303 -16.12 -0.45 20.73
CA ARG A 303 -17.40 -0.83 20.12
C ARG A 303 -18.48 0.19 20.45
N VAL A 304 -19.39 0.39 19.50
CA VAL A 304 -20.46 1.37 19.56
C VAL A 304 -21.79 0.64 19.40
N GLY A 305 -22.54 0.56 20.49
CA GLY A 305 -23.72 -0.33 20.52
C GLY A 305 -24.60 -0.12 21.74
N ARG A 306 -25.18 -1.22 22.22
CA ARG A 306 -26.13 -1.25 23.34
C ARG A 306 -25.40 -1.49 24.65
N MET A 307 -25.88 -1.04 25.81
CA MET A 307 -25.18 -1.30 27.08
C MET A 307 -25.13 -2.79 27.43
N GLU A 308 -26.23 -3.52 27.24
CA GLU A 308 -26.34 -4.97 27.52
C GLU A 308 -26.20 -5.80 26.24
N LEU A 309 -25.43 -6.89 26.32
CA LEU A 309 -25.20 -7.85 25.22
C LEU A 309 -26.16 -9.06 25.27
N ARG A 310 -27.03 -9.15 26.28
CA ARG A 310 -27.99 -10.27 26.39
C ARG A 310 -29.23 -9.96 25.58
N ASP A 311 -29.63 -10.90 24.71
CA ASP A 311 -30.90 -10.85 24.00
C ASP A 311 -32.06 -11.10 24.96
N ASN A 312 -32.47 -10.06 25.67
CA ASN A 312 -33.78 -10.02 26.30
C ASN A 312 -34.75 -9.41 25.29
N ASN A 313 -35.88 -10.07 25.02
CA ASN A 313 -36.99 -9.65 24.15
C ASN A 313 -37.72 -8.36 24.62
N THR A 314 -37.01 -7.44 25.27
CA THR A 314 -37.49 -6.14 25.74
C THR A 314 -37.33 -5.08 24.66
N ARG A 315 -38.46 -4.45 24.30
CA ARG A 315 -38.60 -3.47 23.19
C ARG A 315 -37.85 -2.13 23.36
N LYS A 316 -37.06 -1.93 24.41
CA LYS A 316 -36.31 -0.67 24.66
C LYS A 316 -34.84 -1.00 24.91
N LEU A 317 -34.00 -0.76 23.90
CA LEU A 317 -32.58 -1.05 23.94
C LEU A 317 -31.81 0.25 23.71
N THR A 318 -30.80 0.50 24.56
CA THR A 318 -29.88 1.63 24.38
C THR A 318 -29.10 1.49 23.07
N SER A 319 -28.69 2.60 22.46
CA SER A 319 -27.92 2.58 21.21
C SER A 319 -26.88 3.69 21.19
N GLY A 320 -25.78 3.48 20.46
CA GLY A 320 -24.74 4.48 20.25
C GLY A 320 -23.82 4.71 21.46
N LEU A 321 -23.72 3.74 22.37
CA LEU A 321 -22.84 3.84 23.54
C LEU A 321 -21.45 3.30 23.20
N ARG A 322 -20.42 4.09 23.47
CA ARG A 322 -19.01 3.75 23.26
C ARG A 322 -18.49 2.92 24.44
N ARG A 323 -17.98 1.72 24.19
CA ARG A 323 -17.49 0.77 25.20
C ARG A 323 -16.14 0.19 24.80
N PRO A 324 -15.24 -0.10 25.74
CA PRO A 324 -13.96 -0.68 25.40
C PRO A 324 -14.15 -2.09 24.83
N PHE A 325 -13.41 -2.44 23.77
CA PHE A 325 -13.41 -3.79 23.20
C PHE A 325 -12.04 -4.46 23.34
N GLY A 326 -10.96 -3.73 23.08
CA GLY A 326 -9.60 -4.22 23.28
C GLY A 326 -8.56 -3.36 22.57
N VAL A 327 -7.34 -3.85 22.56
CA VAL A 327 -6.18 -3.13 22.02
C VAL A 327 -5.27 -4.08 21.25
N ALA A 328 -4.58 -3.54 20.26
CA ALA A 328 -3.51 -4.22 19.54
C ALA A 328 -2.29 -3.31 19.55
N VAL A 329 -1.10 -3.85 19.82
CA VAL A 329 0.12 -3.05 19.94
C VAL A 329 1.26 -3.72 19.19
N MET A 330 2.02 -2.94 18.44
CA MET A 330 3.21 -3.38 17.72
C MET A 330 4.38 -2.45 18.03
N ASP A 331 5.57 -3.01 18.24
CA ASP A 331 6.81 -2.25 18.28
C ASP A 331 7.20 -1.81 16.86
N VAL A 332 7.34 -0.51 16.64
CA VAL A 332 7.67 0.09 15.33
C VAL A 332 9.00 0.83 15.37
N THR A 333 9.79 0.65 16.43
CA THR A 333 11.06 1.36 16.65
C THR A 333 12.05 1.17 15.50
N ASP A 334 12.19 -0.05 14.98
CA ASP A 334 13.12 -0.32 13.87
C ASP A 334 12.64 0.25 12.52
N ILE A 335 11.32 0.39 12.34
CA ILE A 335 10.72 1.00 11.15
C ILE A 335 10.90 2.52 11.22
N ILE A 336 10.61 3.12 12.38
CA ILE A 336 10.74 4.57 12.60
C ILE A 336 12.21 5.01 12.58
N SER A 337 13.13 4.19 13.09
CA SER A 337 14.57 4.48 13.01
C SER A 337 15.18 4.23 11.61
N GLY A 338 14.38 3.77 10.64
CA GLY A 338 14.82 3.54 9.27
C GLY A 338 15.75 2.34 9.08
N LYS A 339 15.82 1.41 10.05
CA LYS A 339 16.62 0.19 9.96
C LYS A 339 15.97 -0.88 9.08
N VAL A 340 14.65 -0.81 8.93
CA VAL A 340 13.84 -1.73 8.12
C VAL A 340 13.08 -0.91 7.08
N ASP A 341 13.34 -1.17 5.80
CA ASP A 341 12.66 -0.54 4.66
C ASP A 341 12.12 -1.63 3.74
N ASP A 342 10.91 -2.12 4.04
CA ASP A 342 10.20 -3.08 3.20
C ASP A 342 8.77 -2.59 2.99
N GLU A 343 8.55 -1.92 1.86
CA GLU A 343 7.32 -1.19 1.54
C GLU A 343 6.08 -2.09 1.45
N ASP A 344 6.28 -3.35 1.07
CA ASP A 344 5.21 -4.32 0.81
C ASP A 344 5.01 -5.29 1.98
N LYS A 345 5.81 -5.19 3.05
CA LYS A 345 5.70 -6.06 4.21
C LYS A 345 4.41 -5.82 4.97
N GLN A 346 3.55 -6.83 4.96
CA GLN A 346 2.35 -6.85 5.78
C GLN A 346 2.70 -7.27 7.20
N HIS A 347 2.35 -6.43 8.16
CA HIS A 347 2.50 -6.69 9.58
C HIS A 347 1.16 -7.09 10.19
N PHE A 348 1.15 -8.22 10.89
CA PHE A 348 0.03 -8.65 11.69
C PHE A 348 0.21 -8.16 13.13
N ILE A 349 -0.70 -7.31 13.59
CA ILE A 349 -0.71 -6.79 14.96
C ILE A 349 -1.71 -7.63 15.77
N PRO A 350 -1.24 -8.43 16.75
CA PRO A 350 -2.11 -9.31 17.51
C PRO A 350 -3.05 -8.50 18.41
N PHE A 351 -4.33 -8.88 18.41
CA PHE A 351 -5.35 -8.22 19.21
C PHE A 351 -5.52 -8.88 20.59
N GLN A 352 -5.61 -8.04 21.63
CA GLN A 352 -5.92 -8.42 22.99
C GLN A 352 -7.26 -7.81 23.42
N SER A 353 -8.26 -8.66 23.65
CA SER A 353 -9.55 -8.22 24.19
C SER A 353 -9.42 -7.78 25.65
N VAL A 354 -10.29 -6.85 26.07
CA VAL A 354 -10.50 -6.57 27.51
C VAL A 354 -11.07 -7.81 28.21
N ALA A 355 -10.66 -8.08 29.46
CA ALA A 355 -11.14 -9.25 30.20
C ALA A 355 -12.52 -8.99 30.82
N GLY A 356 -12.83 -7.73 31.14
CA GLY A 356 -14.17 -7.25 31.48
C GLY A 356 -14.41 -5.82 31.01
N GLU A 357 -15.67 -5.39 31.01
CA GLU A 357 -16.08 -4.02 30.59
C GLU A 357 -15.65 -2.92 31.58
N ASN A 358 -14.96 -3.30 32.65
CA ASN A 358 -14.42 -2.42 33.69
C ASN A 358 -12.91 -2.19 33.50
N ASP A 359 -12.27 -2.92 32.58
CA ASP A 359 -10.83 -2.78 32.30
C ASP A 359 -10.56 -1.52 31.47
N PHE A 360 -9.56 -0.75 31.90
CA PHE A 360 -9.12 0.45 31.18
C PHE A 360 -8.22 0.07 30.00
N LEU A 361 -8.43 0.69 28.84
CA LEU A 361 -7.64 0.43 27.63
C LEU A 361 -6.15 0.69 27.87
N GLN A 362 -5.82 1.73 28.63
CA GLN A 362 -4.45 2.07 29.02
C GLN A 362 -3.74 0.92 29.77
N THR A 363 -4.44 0.26 30.69
CA THR A 363 -3.91 -0.89 31.43
C THR A 363 -3.64 -2.06 30.50
N VAL A 364 -4.52 -2.31 29.53
CA VAL A 364 -4.33 -3.39 28.55
C VAL A 364 -3.17 -3.08 27.61
N ILE A 365 -2.99 -1.82 27.18
CA ILE A 365 -1.83 -1.39 26.37
C ILE A 365 -0.53 -1.75 27.10
N ASN A 366 -0.39 -1.31 28.35
CA ASN A 366 0.81 -1.58 29.14
C ASN A 366 1.03 -3.08 29.38
N LYS A 367 -0.04 -3.84 29.59
CA LYS A 367 0.02 -5.30 29.73
C LYS A 367 0.51 -5.97 28.46
N VAL A 368 0.01 -5.57 27.29
CA VAL A 368 0.45 -6.10 25.98
C VAL A 368 1.91 -5.76 25.72
N ILE A 369 2.34 -4.53 26.03
CA ILE A 369 3.75 -4.14 25.84
C ILE A 369 4.69 -4.95 26.74
N ALA A 370 4.26 -5.29 27.96
CA ALA A 370 5.02 -6.12 28.88
C ALA A 370 4.97 -7.63 28.51
N ALA A 371 3.84 -8.10 27.99
CA ALA A 371 3.65 -9.47 27.54
C ALA A 371 4.21 -9.64 26.13
N LYS A 372 5.47 -10.08 26.03
CA LYS A 372 6.18 -10.30 24.75
C LYS A 372 5.37 -11.08 23.69
N GLU A 373 4.41 -11.90 24.11
CA GLU A 373 3.44 -12.57 23.24
C GLU A 373 2.00 -12.40 23.73
N VAL A 374 1.08 -12.23 22.78
CA VAL A 374 -0.36 -12.10 23.02
C VAL A 374 -1.07 -13.34 22.48
N ASN A 375 -1.89 -14.00 23.32
CA ASN A 375 -2.74 -15.09 22.84
C ASN A 375 -3.96 -14.54 22.10
N HIS A 376 -3.77 -14.25 20.83
CA HIS A 376 -4.73 -13.52 20.00
C HIS A 376 -5.76 -14.43 19.30
N LYS A 377 -5.60 -15.75 19.33
CA LYS A 377 -6.53 -16.73 18.70
C LYS A 377 -6.88 -16.40 17.24
N GLY A 378 -5.92 -15.87 16.48
CA GLY A 378 -6.10 -15.42 15.09
C GLY A 378 -6.75 -14.05 14.91
N GLN A 379 -7.07 -13.32 15.98
CA GLN A 379 -7.62 -11.97 15.91
C GLN A 379 -6.52 -10.91 15.86
N GLY A 380 -6.70 -9.87 15.06
CA GLY A 380 -5.66 -8.84 14.88
C GLY A 380 -5.97 -7.87 13.76
N LEU A 381 -4.99 -7.01 13.48
CA LEU A 381 -5.03 -6.06 12.38
C LEU A 381 -3.88 -6.33 11.41
N TRP A 382 -4.12 -6.13 10.12
CA TRP A 382 -3.10 -6.18 9.09
C TRP A 382 -2.80 -4.76 8.61
N VAL A 383 -1.55 -4.34 8.74
CA VAL A 383 -1.09 -3.01 8.32
C VAL A 383 0.18 -3.09 7.49
N THR A 384 0.43 -2.11 6.63
CA THR A 384 1.76 -1.84 6.07
C THR A 384 2.23 -0.49 6.57
N LEU A 385 3.53 -0.38 6.88
CA LEU A 385 4.14 0.78 7.54
C LEU A 385 5.37 1.21 6.73
N LYS A 386 5.54 2.50 6.48
CA LYS A 386 6.72 3.03 5.77
C LYS A 386 7.12 4.39 6.34
N LEU A 387 8.39 4.57 6.67
CA LEU A 387 8.89 5.89 7.05
C LEU A 387 9.20 6.70 5.78
N LEU A 388 8.68 7.91 5.72
CA LEU A 388 8.86 8.85 4.62
C LEU A 388 9.61 10.08 5.13
N PRO A 389 10.74 10.45 4.50
CA PRO A 389 11.43 11.68 4.83
C PRO A 389 10.68 12.89 4.27
N GLY A 390 10.60 13.96 5.05
CA GLY A 390 10.04 15.25 4.65
C GLY A 390 8.76 15.64 5.38
N ASP A 391 8.35 16.88 5.16
CA ASP A 391 7.03 17.36 5.60
C ASP A 391 5.90 16.84 4.69
N ILE A 392 4.65 17.09 5.07
CA ILE A 392 3.47 16.62 4.30
C ILE A 392 3.43 17.14 2.85
N HIS A 393 3.96 18.33 2.57
CA HIS A 393 3.97 18.91 1.23
C HIS A 393 5.03 18.24 0.36
N GLN A 394 6.22 18.02 0.92
CA GLN A 394 7.31 17.28 0.27
C GLN A 394 6.90 15.85 -0.02
N ILE A 395 6.35 15.15 0.98
CA ILE A 395 5.93 13.75 0.85
C ILE A 395 4.88 13.58 -0.24
N ARG A 396 3.89 14.47 -0.33
CA ARG A 396 2.87 14.43 -1.41
C ARG A 396 3.45 14.63 -2.80
N LYS A 397 4.57 15.34 -2.93
CA LYS A 397 5.26 15.58 -4.20
C LYS A 397 6.18 14.43 -4.57
N GLU A 398 6.92 13.88 -3.60
CA GLU A 398 7.92 12.82 -3.83
C GLU A 398 7.30 11.42 -3.86
N PHE A 399 6.22 11.19 -3.10
CA PHE A 399 5.53 9.90 -2.98
C PHE A 399 4.03 9.98 -3.32
N PRO A 400 3.64 10.51 -4.50
CA PRO A 400 2.23 10.71 -4.85
C PRO A 400 1.43 9.40 -4.98
N HIS A 401 2.12 8.27 -5.20
CA HIS A 401 1.51 6.94 -5.26
C HIS A 401 1.10 6.40 -3.88
N LEU A 402 1.71 6.90 -2.80
CA LEU A 402 1.40 6.52 -1.42
C LEU A 402 0.47 7.53 -0.76
N VAL A 403 0.80 8.82 -0.88
CA VAL A 403 0.15 9.92 -0.17
C VAL A 403 -0.45 10.89 -1.17
N ASP A 404 -1.77 10.92 -1.19
CA ASP A 404 -2.55 11.88 -1.98
C ASP A 404 -3.17 12.97 -1.08
N ARG A 405 -4.08 13.76 -1.66
CA ARG A 405 -4.80 14.82 -0.94
C ARG A 405 -5.87 14.28 0.02
N THR A 406 -6.35 13.07 -0.21
CA THR A 406 -7.41 12.42 0.60
C THR A 406 -6.85 11.59 1.75
N THR A 407 -5.56 11.29 1.73
CA THR A 407 -4.86 10.56 2.78
C THR A 407 -4.95 11.31 4.10
N ALA A 408 -5.42 10.63 5.15
CA ALA A 408 -5.58 11.22 6.47
C ALA A 408 -4.22 11.66 7.04
N VAL A 409 -4.18 12.83 7.68
CA VAL A 409 -2.96 13.37 8.27
C VAL A 409 -3.13 13.45 9.79
N ALA A 410 -2.46 12.57 10.52
CA ALA A 410 -2.41 12.59 11.97
C ALA A 410 -1.14 13.33 12.41
N ARG A 411 -1.28 14.55 12.93
CA ARG A 411 -0.11 15.34 13.36
C ARG A 411 0.41 14.84 14.72
N LYS A 412 1.70 15.08 14.99
CA LYS A 412 2.27 15.00 16.35
C LYS A 412 1.53 15.98 17.26
N MET A 413 1.11 15.58 18.47
CA MET A 413 0.37 16.49 19.36
C MET A 413 1.24 17.63 19.93
N GLY A 414 2.56 17.44 19.96
CA GLY A 414 3.51 18.50 20.23
C GLY A 414 4.03 19.15 18.95
N PHE A 415 4.76 20.25 19.11
CA PHE A 415 5.47 20.85 17.98
C PHE A 415 6.64 19.97 17.52
N PRO A 416 6.93 19.93 16.20
CA PRO A 416 8.20 19.44 15.70
C PRO A 416 9.34 20.35 16.18
N GLU A 417 10.58 19.86 16.12
CA GLU A 417 11.75 20.65 16.54
C GLU A 417 11.97 21.89 15.68
N ILE A 418 11.60 21.80 14.39
CA ILE A 418 11.71 22.87 13.43
C ILE A 418 10.30 23.18 12.92
N ILE A 419 9.88 24.43 13.13
CA ILE A 419 8.61 24.96 12.62
C ILE A 419 8.95 25.81 11.40
N MET A 420 8.36 25.48 10.26
CA MET A 420 8.63 26.19 9.01
C MET A 420 7.99 27.59 9.04
N PRO A 421 8.65 28.63 8.48
CA PRO A 421 8.08 29.96 8.37
C PRO A 421 6.73 29.92 7.64
N GLY A 422 5.68 30.45 8.27
CA GLY A 422 4.32 30.45 7.73
C GLY A 422 3.41 29.30 8.20
N ASP A 423 3.92 28.32 8.96
CA ASP A 423 3.07 27.32 9.63
C ASP A 423 2.41 27.95 10.87
N VAL A 424 1.14 28.31 10.74
CA VAL A 424 0.31 28.82 11.85
C VAL A 424 -0.44 27.64 12.45
N ARG A 425 -0.01 27.22 13.65
CA ARG A 425 -0.58 26.07 14.35
C ARG A 425 -1.09 26.47 15.73
N ASN A 426 -2.41 26.36 15.92
CA ASN A 426 -3.10 26.61 17.19
C ASN A 426 -3.99 25.42 17.56
N ASP A 427 -3.38 24.24 17.70
CA ASP A 427 -4.09 23.02 18.05
C ASP A 427 -4.29 22.94 19.57
N ILE A 428 -5.55 22.81 20.02
CA ILE A 428 -5.88 22.60 21.42
C ILE A 428 -6.22 21.13 21.63
N TYR A 429 -5.37 20.39 22.33
CA TYR A 429 -5.63 19.01 22.69
C TYR A 429 -6.24 18.93 24.10
N VAL A 430 -7.42 18.31 24.20
CA VAL A 430 -8.14 18.13 25.45
C VAL A 430 -8.17 16.65 25.78
N THR A 431 -7.61 16.29 26.93
CA THR A 431 -7.59 14.90 27.41
C THR A 431 -8.55 14.72 28.58
N LEU A 432 -9.53 13.84 28.41
CA LEU A 432 -10.36 13.32 29.50
C LEU A 432 -9.53 12.28 30.26
N VAL A 433 -9.00 12.64 31.42
CA VAL A 433 -8.11 11.76 32.20
C VAL A 433 -8.90 10.74 33.02
N GLN A 434 -9.57 11.21 34.07
CA GLN A 434 -10.33 10.38 34.99
C GLN A 434 -11.43 11.19 35.69
N GLY A 435 -12.37 10.51 36.33
CA GLY A 435 -13.36 11.13 37.22
C GLY A 435 -13.54 10.31 38.49
N ASP A 436 -14.15 10.91 39.52
CA ASP A 436 -14.58 10.21 40.74
C ASP A 436 -16.05 10.55 41.01
N PHE A 437 -16.90 9.53 40.93
CA PHE A 437 -18.35 9.70 41.05
C PHE A 437 -18.87 8.92 42.24
N ASP A 438 -19.51 9.61 43.16
CA ASP A 438 -20.13 8.94 44.29
C ASP A 438 -21.31 8.06 43.83
N LYS A 439 -21.42 6.89 44.48
CA LYS A 439 -22.55 5.97 44.30
C LYS A 439 -23.86 6.59 44.80
N GLY A 440 -23.77 7.54 45.75
CA GLY A 440 -24.93 8.13 46.41
C GLY A 440 -25.76 7.04 47.10
N SER A 441 -27.09 7.11 46.99
CA SER A 441 -28.01 6.14 47.60
C SER A 441 -28.18 4.82 46.83
N LYS A 442 -27.44 4.58 45.72
CA LYS A 442 -27.59 3.38 44.88
C LYS A 442 -26.64 2.26 45.33
N THR A 443 -27.08 1.01 45.13
CA THR A 443 -26.29 -0.20 45.43
C THR A 443 -25.13 -0.41 44.44
N THR A 444 -25.31 -0.01 43.18
CA THR A 444 -24.31 -0.13 42.11
C THR A 444 -23.72 1.24 41.72
N ALA A 445 -22.49 1.22 41.22
CA ALA A 445 -21.85 2.43 40.70
C ALA A 445 -22.51 2.89 39.38
N LYS A 446 -22.39 4.18 39.09
CA LYS A 446 -22.96 4.79 37.88
C LYS A 446 -22.09 4.43 36.66
N ASN A 447 -22.74 4.09 35.54
CA ASN A 447 -22.10 4.11 34.22
C ASN A 447 -22.03 5.56 33.77
N VAL A 448 -20.84 6.14 33.68
CA VAL A 448 -20.66 7.58 33.40
C VAL A 448 -20.23 7.80 31.97
N GLU A 449 -20.98 8.65 31.27
CA GLU A 449 -20.66 9.19 29.96
C GLU A 449 -20.35 10.68 30.14
N VAL A 450 -19.15 11.11 29.71
CA VAL A 450 -18.78 12.51 29.64
C VAL A 450 -19.07 13.00 28.24
N THR A 451 -19.74 14.13 28.14
CA THR A 451 -20.01 14.80 26.87
C THR A 451 -19.27 16.13 26.85
N VAL A 452 -18.43 16.32 25.83
CA VAL A 452 -17.63 17.53 25.60
C VAL A 452 -18.26 18.33 24.47
N SER A 453 -18.43 19.63 24.67
CA SER A 453 -18.94 20.57 23.67
C SER A 453 -18.28 21.94 23.87
N VAL A 454 -18.17 22.72 22.80
CA VAL A 454 -17.61 24.08 22.85
C VAL A 454 -18.74 25.08 22.76
N TYR A 455 -18.70 26.12 23.58
CA TYR A 455 -19.69 27.20 23.62
C TYR A 455 -19.00 28.56 23.62
N ASP A 456 -19.63 29.57 23.03
CA ASP A 456 -19.20 30.96 23.15
C ASP A 456 -19.67 31.61 24.47
N GLU A 457 -19.32 32.89 24.66
CA GLU A 457 -19.69 33.69 25.83
C GLU A 457 -21.20 33.92 25.96
N ASP A 458 -21.93 33.90 24.84
CA ASP A 458 -23.39 34.02 24.78
C ASP A 458 -24.10 32.68 25.06
N GLY A 459 -23.33 31.60 25.23
CA GLY A 459 -23.84 30.27 25.51
C GLY A 459 -24.39 29.55 24.27
N LYS A 460 -24.04 30.00 23.07
CA LYS A 460 -24.31 29.32 21.80
C LYS A 460 -23.21 28.29 21.52
N LYS A 461 -23.63 27.13 21.01
CA LYS A 461 -22.74 26.01 20.72
C LYS A 461 -21.96 26.26 19.42
N LEU A 462 -20.65 26.04 19.46
CA LEU A 462 -19.82 25.99 18.27
C LEU A 462 -19.95 24.59 17.64
N GLU A 463 -20.38 24.56 16.39
CA GLU A 463 -20.61 23.32 15.64
C GLU A 463 -19.32 22.89 14.92
N ASN A 464 -19.07 21.57 14.84
CA ASN A 464 -17.99 21.00 14.03
C ASN A 464 -16.58 21.49 14.37
N VAL A 465 -16.28 21.65 15.67
CA VAL A 465 -14.97 22.11 16.17
C VAL A 465 -14.16 21.03 16.89
N ILE A 466 -14.74 19.86 17.15
CA ILE A 466 -14.08 18.77 17.89
C ILE A 466 -13.69 17.64 16.94
N PHE A 467 -12.41 17.29 16.90
CA PHE A 467 -11.86 16.22 16.07
C PHE A 467 -11.41 15.07 16.99
N PRO A 468 -12.12 13.92 16.99
CA PRO A 468 -11.72 12.76 17.79
C PRO A 468 -10.44 12.09 17.26
N GLY A 469 -10.14 12.31 15.98
CA GLY A 469 -8.95 11.84 15.30
C GLY A 469 -8.91 12.35 13.86
N ALA A 470 -7.78 12.15 13.19
CA ALA A 470 -7.61 12.34 11.76
C ALA A 470 -8.42 11.28 10.98
N GLY A 471 -8.86 11.64 9.77
CA GLY A 471 -9.60 10.75 8.88
C GLY A 471 -11.12 10.70 9.14
N ASP A 472 -11.63 11.39 10.16
CA ASP A 472 -13.07 11.54 10.39
C ASP A 472 -13.50 13.01 10.33
N GLU A 473 -14.80 13.24 10.23
CA GLU A 473 -15.37 14.58 10.22
C GLU A 473 -15.34 15.22 11.60
N ALA A 474 -15.35 16.55 11.60
CA ALA A 474 -15.47 17.32 12.82
C ALA A 474 -16.84 17.09 13.47
N LEU A 475 -16.84 17.05 14.80
CA LEU A 475 -18.00 16.85 15.64
C LEU A 475 -18.31 18.13 16.42
N SER A 476 -19.58 18.37 16.67
CA SER A 476 -20.03 19.41 17.60
C SER A 476 -20.07 18.93 19.04
N GLU A 477 -20.12 17.61 19.24
CA GLU A 477 -20.20 16.98 20.55
C GLU A 477 -19.39 15.68 20.55
N TYR A 478 -18.50 15.54 21.52
CA TYR A 478 -17.77 14.29 21.75
C TYR A 478 -18.30 13.58 22.99
N LYS A 479 -18.46 12.25 22.92
CA LYS A 479 -18.93 11.42 24.03
C LYS A 479 -17.85 10.42 24.41
N SER A 480 -17.52 10.33 25.69
CA SER A 480 -16.49 9.41 26.19
C SER A 480 -16.91 7.94 26.09
N VAL A 481 -15.93 7.05 26.23
CA VAL A 481 -16.17 5.64 26.54
C VAL A 481 -16.85 5.51 27.91
N ILE A 482 -17.71 4.50 28.04
CA ILE A 482 -18.40 4.16 29.27
C ILE A 482 -17.79 2.87 29.82
N TYR A 483 -17.26 2.94 31.03
CA TYR A 483 -16.82 1.77 31.80
C TYR A 483 -17.96 1.29 32.70
N TYR A 484 -18.25 0.00 32.66
CA TYR A 484 -19.42 -0.56 33.33
C TYR A 484 -19.25 -0.53 34.86
N GLN A 485 -20.16 0.16 35.55
CA GLN A 485 -20.19 0.24 37.03
C GLN A 485 -18.84 0.59 37.68
N VAL A 486 -18.07 1.50 37.06
CA VAL A 486 -16.80 1.98 37.61
C VAL A 486 -16.98 3.33 38.29
N LYS A 487 -16.65 3.39 39.60
CA LYS A 487 -16.71 4.62 40.41
C LYS A 487 -15.73 5.68 39.93
N GLN A 488 -14.51 5.24 39.61
CA GLN A 488 -13.40 6.07 39.19
C GLN A 488 -12.97 5.71 37.75
N PRO A 489 -13.76 6.08 36.73
CA PRO A 489 -13.42 5.78 35.35
C PRO A 489 -12.15 6.54 34.95
N ARG A 490 -11.27 5.85 34.22
CA ARG A 490 -10.03 6.39 33.66
C ARG A 490 -10.11 6.30 32.13
N TRP A 491 -10.49 7.40 31.49
CA TRP A 491 -10.72 7.44 30.05
C TRP A 491 -9.41 7.53 29.27
N PHE A 492 -8.53 8.46 29.64
CA PHE A 492 -7.34 8.83 28.87
C PHE A 492 -7.66 9.06 27.38
N GLU A 493 -8.81 9.68 27.10
CA GLU A 493 -9.26 9.99 25.75
C GLU A 493 -8.86 11.41 25.38
N THR A 494 -8.03 11.56 24.33
CA THR A 494 -7.60 12.87 23.82
C THR A 494 -8.34 13.20 22.54
N VAL A 495 -8.89 14.42 22.48
CA VAL A 495 -9.53 14.98 21.27
C VAL A 495 -8.90 16.32 20.94
N LYS A 496 -8.83 16.66 19.65
CA LYS A 496 -8.42 17.98 19.19
C LYS A 496 -9.64 18.89 19.15
N VAL A 497 -9.49 20.13 19.62
CA VAL A 497 -10.50 21.17 19.54
C VAL A 497 -9.91 22.29 18.69
N ALA A 498 -10.48 22.51 17.52
CA ALA A 498 -10.03 23.52 16.57
C ALA A 498 -11.02 24.70 16.59
N ILE A 499 -10.65 25.75 17.30
CA ILE A 499 -11.43 27.00 17.40
C ILE A 499 -10.68 28.07 16.61
N PRO A 500 -11.36 28.90 15.79
CA PRO A 500 -10.75 30.07 15.16
C PRO A 500 -10.02 30.92 16.20
N ILE A 501 -8.79 31.36 15.90
CA ILE A 501 -7.91 32.05 16.87
C ILE A 501 -8.62 33.26 17.51
N GLU A 502 -9.42 33.97 16.73
CA GLU A 502 -10.22 35.13 17.16
C GLU A 502 -11.34 34.80 18.15
N ASP A 503 -11.83 33.56 18.17
CA ASP A 503 -12.94 33.11 19.00
C ASP A 503 -12.47 32.37 20.28
N VAL A 504 -11.18 32.00 20.37
CA VAL A 504 -10.63 31.22 21.48
C VAL A 504 -10.86 31.91 22.83
N ASN A 505 -10.64 33.22 22.91
CA ASN A 505 -10.80 34.01 24.14
C ASN A 505 -12.26 34.17 24.58
N ARG A 506 -13.22 33.98 23.67
CA ARG A 506 -14.67 34.06 23.92
C ARG A 506 -15.32 32.69 24.03
N SER A 507 -14.53 31.61 23.92
CA SER A 507 -15.02 30.23 23.93
C SER A 507 -14.68 29.51 25.23
N HIS A 508 -15.54 28.59 25.64
CA HIS A 508 -15.31 27.69 26.76
C HIS A 508 -15.74 26.25 26.45
N LEU A 509 -15.08 25.29 27.09
CA LEU A 509 -15.43 23.88 27.03
C LEU A 509 -16.48 23.56 28.10
N ARG A 510 -17.58 22.94 27.69
CA ARG A 510 -18.62 22.43 28.58
C ARG A 510 -18.51 20.91 28.65
N PHE A 511 -18.33 20.41 29.87
CA PHE A 511 -18.34 18.98 30.19
C PHE A 511 -19.63 18.64 30.91
N THR A 512 -20.49 17.81 30.29
CA THR A 512 -21.71 17.31 30.95
C THR A 512 -21.58 15.83 31.26
N PHE A 513 -21.86 15.46 32.50
CA PHE A 513 -21.76 14.08 32.98
C PHE A 513 -23.15 13.46 33.03
N ARG A 514 -23.34 12.33 32.33
CA ARG A 514 -24.62 11.61 32.31
C ARG A 514 -24.44 10.20 32.83
N HIS A 515 -25.40 9.76 33.64
CA HIS A 515 -25.53 8.35 33.96
C HIS A 515 -26.30 7.64 32.85
N ARG A 516 -25.71 6.60 32.26
CA ARG A 516 -26.36 5.80 31.22
C ARG A 516 -26.83 4.47 31.81
N SER A 517 -28.13 4.36 32.10
CA SER A 517 -28.71 3.09 32.57
C SER A 517 -28.78 2.09 31.42
N SER A 518 -28.86 0.79 31.73
CA SER A 518 -29.04 -0.24 30.70
C SER A 518 -30.40 -0.15 30.00
N GLN A 519 -31.37 0.56 30.56
CA GLN A 519 -32.80 0.50 30.19
C GLN A 519 -33.40 1.84 29.70
N ASP A 520 -32.74 2.99 29.90
CA ASP A 520 -33.33 4.29 29.55
C ASP A 520 -32.90 4.85 28.18
N LEU A 521 -33.89 5.32 27.42
CA LEU A 521 -33.75 6.10 26.19
C LEU A 521 -33.62 7.63 26.46
N SER A 522 -33.79 8.09 27.69
CA SER A 522 -34.01 9.52 27.97
C SER A 522 -32.72 10.33 28.13
N GLN A 523 -32.59 11.35 27.29
CA GLN A 523 -31.73 12.51 27.52
C GLN A 523 -32.27 13.31 28.72
N LEU A 524 -32.01 12.89 29.94
CA LEU A 524 -32.24 13.73 31.13
C LEU A 524 -30.89 14.35 31.56
N SER A 525 -30.69 15.59 31.16
CA SER A 525 -29.59 16.44 31.60
C SER A 525 -29.80 16.84 33.06
N THR A 526 -29.09 16.20 33.99
CA THR A 526 -28.89 16.77 35.32
C THR A 526 -27.71 17.74 35.23
N VAL A 527 -28.00 19.04 35.17
CA VAL A 527 -26.97 20.09 35.22
C VAL A 527 -26.50 20.20 36.67
N GLY A 528 -25.33 19.61 36.97
CA GLY A 528 -24.62 19.88 38.21
C GLY A 528 -23.74 21.11 38.03
N ALA A 529 -24.19 22.25 38.54
CA ALA A 529 -23.34 23.44 38.66
C ALA A 529 -22.43 23.26 39.89
N GLY A 530 -21.15 22.97 39.66
CA GLY A 530 -20.09 23.14 40.65
C GLY A 530 -19.54 24.56 40.53
N ARG A 531 -19.56 25.32 41.63
CA ARG A 531 -18.83 26.58 41.77
C ARG A 531 -17.32 26.33 41.87
#